data_AF-A0A2D7MU82-F1
#
_entry.id   AF-A0A2D7MU82-F1
#
_cell.length_a   1.000
_cell.length_b   1.000
_cell.length_c   1.000
_cell.angle_alpha   90.00
_cell.angle_beta   90.00
_cell.angle_gamma   90.00
#
_symmetry.space_group_name_H-M   'P 1'
#
loop_
_entity.id
_entity.type
_entity.pdbx_description
1 polymer ?
#
loop_
_entity_poly.entity_id
_entity_poly.type
_entity_poly.pdbx_seq_one_letter_code
_entity_poly.pdbx_strand_id
1 'polypeptide(L)'
;MNITLTETEKGICDMALEAVLAQWKNVKSIQTLREYFLQRQGLLQSTDSEYILRVNEETRDILLKFIIWNLSLIKTSHMDKPLTIHWKY
;
A
#
# COMPACT_ATOMS: atom_id res chain seq x y z
N MET A 1 -22.09 -0.75 4.09
CA MET A 1 -22.09 -1.52 2.83
C MET A 1 -20.97 -2.56 2.97
N ASN A 2 -21.29 -3.86 3.04
CA ASN A 2 -20.28 -4.92 3.08
C ASN A 2 -20.02 -5.39 1.67
N ILE A 3 -18.79 -5.24 1.19
CA ILE A 3 -18.35 -5.77 -0.10
C ILE A 3 -17.80 -7.16 0.19
N THR A 4 -18.46 -8.20 -0.31
CA THR A 4 -17.97 -9.58 -0.23
C THR A 4 -17.22 -9.90 -1.51
N LEU A 5 -15.92 -10.14 -1.41
CA LEU A 5 -15.10 -10.58 -2.52
C LEU A 5 -15.37 -12.05 -2.83
N THR A 6 -15.45 -12.38 -4.11
CA THR A 6 -15.45 -13.75 -4.63
C THR A 6 -14.10 -14.43 -4.39
N GLU A 7 -14.06 -15.75 -4.39
CA GLU A 7 -12.81 -16.51 -4.25
C GLU A 7 -11.82 -16.22 -5.39
N THR A 8 -12.33 -15.96 -6.61
CA THR A 8 -11.50 -15.55 -7.74
C THR A 8 -10.82 -14.21 -7.49
N GLU A 9 -11.55 -13.19 -7.01
CA GLU A 9 -10.97 -11.89 -6.69
C GLU A 9 -9.92 -11.96 -5.58
N LYS A 10 -10.19 -12.77 -4.54
CA LYS A 10 -9.20 -13.03 -3.48
C LYS A 10 -7.95 -13.69 -4.03
N GLY A 11 -8.11 -14.72 -4.88
CA GLY A 11 -6.99 -15.40 -5.52
C GLY A 11 -6.12 -14.48 -6.37
N ILE A 12 -6.73 -13.52 -7.07
CA ILE A 12 -5.99 -12.48 -7.82
C ILE A 12 -5.18 -11.59 -6.88
N CYS A 13 -5.78 -11.16 -5.76
CA CYS A 13 -5.08 -10.37 -4.75
C CYS A 13 -3.91 -11.13 -4.12
N ASP A 14 -4.08 -12.42 -3.82
CA ASP A 14 -3.02 -13.24 -3.24
C ASP A 14 -1.86 -13.45 -4.24
N MET A 15 -2.16 -13.70 -5.52
CA MET A 15 -1.13 -13.76 -6.57
C MET A 15 -0.34 -12.44 -6.68
N ALA A 16 -1.03 -11.30 -6.58
CA ALA A 16 -0.36 -10.00 -6.60
C ALA A 16 0.57 -9.81 -5.41
N LEU A 17 0.15 -10.20 -4.20
CA LEU A 17 0.95 -10.10 -2.98
C LEU A 17 2.19 -11.02 -3.03
N GLU A 18 2.05 -12.24 -3.55
CA GLU A 18 3.17 -13.14 -3.77
C GLU A 18 4.19 -12.57 -4.77
N ALA A 19 3.71 -11.94 -5.85
CA ALA A 19 4.58 -11.27 -6.83
C ALA A 19 5.37 -10.09 -6.20
N VAL A 20 4.81 -9.40 -5.20
CA VAL A 20 5.53 -8.38 -4.43
C VAL A 20 6.64 -9.01 -3.60
N LEU A 21 6.33 -10.07 -2.86
CA LEU A 21 7.31 -10.73 -1.97
C LEU A 21 8.48 -11.32 -2.76
N ALA A 22 8.22 -11.88 -3.93
CA ALA A 22 9.27 -12.40 -4.81
C ALA A 22 10.31 -11.33 -5.18
N GLN A 23 9.89 -10.07 -5.29
CA GLN A 23 10.77 -8.93 -5.62
C GLN A 23 11.38 -8.27 -4.37
N TRP A 24 10.65 -8.26 -3.24
CA TRP A 24 11.05 -7.56 -2.02
C TRP A 24 11.63 -8.51 -0.96
N LYS A 25 12.85 -9.00 -1.21
CA LYS A 25 13.53 -10.05 -0.40
C LYS A 25 13.67 -9.77 1.11
N ASN A 26 13.53 -8.51 1.53
CA ASN A 26 13.62 -8.09 2.94
C ASN A 26 12.31 -8.28 3.70
N VAL A 27 11.18 -8.48 3.01
CA VAL A 27 9.87 -8.79 3.59
C VAL A 27 9.63 -10.29 3.45
N LYS A 28 9.49 -11.00 4.57
CA LYS A 28 9.57 -12.48 4.58
C LYS A 28 8.22 -13.19 4.44
N SER A 29 7.10 -12.48 4.54
CA SER A 29 5.77 -13.09 4.44
C SER A 29 4.72 -12.07 4.01
N ILE A 30 3.58 -12.54 3.48
CA ILE A 30 2.46 -11.68 3.11
C ILE A 30 1.94 -10.95 4.35
N GLN A 31 1.90 -11.64 5.50
CA GLN A 31 1.45 -11.05 6.75
C GLN A 31 2.32 -9.85 7.14
N THR A 32 3.65 -10.01 7.07
CA THR A 32 4.59 -8.91 7.32
C THR A 32 4.38 -7.76 6.32
N LEU A 33 4.19 -8.05 5.03
CA LEU A 33 3.89 -7.02 4.02
C LEU A 33 2.63 -6.22 4.38
N ARG A 34 1.55 -6.92 4.76
CA ARG A 34 0.28 -6.31 5.15
C ARG A 34 0.46 -5.42 6.37
N GLU A 35 0.98 -5.95 7.45
CA GLU A 35 1.15 -5.22 8.71
C GLU A 35 2.12 -4.05 8.60
N TYR A 36 3.15 -4.16 7.76
CA TYR A 36 4.21 -3.17 7.70
C TYR A 36 3.91 -2.06 6.69
N PHE A 37 3.19 -2.34 5.60
CA PHE A 37 3.05 -1.36 4.52
C PHE A 37 1.62 -1.14 4.04
N LEU A 38 0.70 -2.08 4.27
CA LEU A 38 -0.69 -1.94 3.80
C LEU A 38 -1.66 -1.53 4.92
N GLN A 39 -1.35 -1.91 6.16
CA GLN A 39 -2.16 -1.63 7.35
C GLN A 39 -1.43 -0.63 8.25
N ARG A 40 -1.39 0.63 7.83
CA ARG A 40 -0.67 1.68 8.53
C ARG A 40 -1.58 2.79 9.01
N GLN A 41 -1.25 3.29 10.20
CA GLN A 41 -1.88 4.48 10.75
C GLN A 41 -1.32 5.72 10.07
N GLY A 42 -2.19 6.71 9.88
CA GLY A 42 -1.81 7.97 9.28
C GLY A 42 -2.95 8.96 9.26
N LEU A 43 -2.64 10.17 8.81
CA LEU A 43 -3.60 11.24 8.60
C LEU A 43 -3.97 11.30 7.12
N LEU A 44 -5.24 11.07 6.81
CA LEU A 44 -5.78 11.30 5.47
C LEU A 44 -6.37 12.72 5.39
N GLN A 45 -5.89 13.50 4.43
CA GLN A 45 -6.37 14.85 4.13
C GLN A 45 -6.88 14.89 2.69
N SER A 46 -7.97 15.62 2.45
CA SER A 46 -8.47 15.88 1.10
C SER A 46 -8.18 17.33 0.74
N THR A 47 -7.64 17.55 -0.45
CA THR A 47 -7.50 18.88 -1.06
C THR A 47 -8.38 18.97 -2.30
N ASP A 48 -8.32 20.09 -3.01
CA ASP A 48 -9.03 20.27 -4.28
C ASP A 48 -8.48 19.37 -5.39
N SER A 49 -7.18 19.06 -5.37
CA SER A 49 -6.49 18.31 -6.43
C SER A 49 -6.21 16.85 -6.09
N GLU A 50 -6.04 16.49 -4.81
CA GLU A 50 -5.58 15.17 -4.39
C GLU A 50 -6.07 14.76 -2.99
N TYR A 51 -5.95 13.47 -2.71
CA TYR A 51 -5.91 12.95 -1.35
C TYR A 51 -4.46 12.82 -0.91
N ILE A 52 -4.18 13.20 0.33
CA ILE A 52 -2.85 13.13 0.92
C ILE A 52 -2.93 12.23 2.14
N LEU A 53 -2.30 11.05 2.07
CA LEU A 53 -2.11 10.17 3.22
C LEU A 53 -0.71 10.39 3.80
N ARG A 54 -0.63 10.93 5.00
CA ARG A 54 0.63 11.05 5.76
C ARG A 54 0.73 9.88 6.72
N VAL A 55 1.61 8.94 6.40
CA VAL A 55 1.80 7.73 7.22
C VAL A 55 2.61 8.08 8.46
N ASN A 56 2.23 7.53 9.61
CA ASN A 56 3.00 7.66 10.84
C ASN A 56 4.34 6.94 10.68
N GLU A 57 5.43 7.60 11.03
CA GLU A 57 6.79 7.08 10.91
C GLU A 57 7.01 5.89 11.84
N GLU A 58 7.59 4.82 11.29
CA GLU A 58 8.00 3.67 12.06
C GLU A 58 9.34 3.13 11.56
N THR A 59 10.12 2.49 12.45
CA THR A 59 11.46 1.95 12.12
C THR A 59 11.48 1.06 10.88
N ARG A 60 10.38 0.32 10.63
CA ARG A 60 10.22 -0.57 9.46
C ARG A 60 10.14 0.16 8.12
N ASP A 61 9.90 1.47 8.10
CA ASP A 61 9.84 2.29 6.87
C ASP A 61 11.19 2.36 6.16
N ILE A 62 12.30 2.12 6.86
CA ILE A 62 13.62 2.00 6.25
C ILE A 62 13.67 0.94 5.15
N LEU A 63 12.79 -0.08 5.21
CA LEU A 63 12.73 -1.13 4.21
C LEU A 63 12.22 -0.64 2.84
N LEU A 64 11.50 0.49 2.80
CA LEU A 64 11.05 1.15 1.57
C LEU A 64 12.23 1.61 0.71
N LYS A 65 13.43 1.77 1.27
CA LYS A 65 14.65 2.07 0.49
C LYS A 65 15.07 0.93 -0.44
N PHE A 66 14.52 -0.27 -0.24
CA PHE A 66 14.90 -1.48 -0.98
C PHE A 66 13.85 -1.95 -1.99
N ILE A 67 12.80 -1.16 -2.24
CA ILE A 67 11.83 -1.48 -3.29
C ILE A 67 12.19 -0.81 -4.62
N ILE A 68 11.87 -1.47 -5.71
CA ILE A 68 12.17 -1.02 -7.08
C ILE A 68 11.00 -0.26 -7.75
N TRP A 69 9.90 -0.06 -7.03
CA TRP A 69 8.65 0.53 -7.53
C TRP A 69 8.08 1.59 -6.57
N ASN A 70 7.26 2.50 -7.08
CA ASN A 70 6.76 3.65 -6.32
C ASN A 70 5.48 3.28 -5.53
N LEU A 71 5.50 3.43 -4.20
CA LEU A 71 4.33 3.26 -3.31
C LEU A 71 3.75 4.60 -2.80
N SER A 72 4.15 5.71 -3.40
CA SER A 72 3.79 7.06 -2.97
C SER A 72 2.64 7.66 -3.78
N LEU A 73 2.12 6.97 -4.81
CA LEU A 73 1.03 7.49 -5.64
C LEU A 73 0.09 6.35 -6.06
N ILE A 74 -1.20 6.51 -5.79
CA ILE A 74 -2.26 5.59 -6.22
C ILE A 74 -3.32 6.39 -6.97
N LYS A 75 -3.65 5.96 -8.18
CA LYS A 75 -4.78 6.48 -8.96
C LYS A 75 -5.43 5.32 -9.72
N THR A 76 -6.70 5.07 -9.43
CA THR A 76 -7.50 4.08 -10.18
C THR A 76 -8.53 4.79 -11.07
N SER A 77 -9.15 4.02 -11.98
CA SER A 77 -10.22 4.51 -12.87
C SER A 77 -11.46 5.03 -12.14
N HIS A 78 -11.64 4.67 -10.87
CA HIS A 78 -12.81 4.99 -10.07
C HIS A 78 -12.56 6.09 -9.04
N MET A 79 -11.34 6.65 -8.98
CA MET A 79 -11.01 7.74 -8.06
C MET A 79 -11.17 9.07 -8.79
N ASP A 80 -11.79 10.07 -8.15
CA ASP A 80 -11.87 11.43 -8.72
C ASP A 80 -10.51 12.14 -8.66
N LYS A 81 -9.78 11.96 -7.56
CA LYS A 81 -8.46 12.57 -7.30
C LYS A 81 -7.40 11.49 -7.01
N PRO A 82 -6.13 11.68 -7.40
CA PRO A 82 -5.06 10.77 -7.00
C PRO A 82 -4.89 10.77 -5.47
N LEU A 83 -4.39 9.66 -4.93
CA LEU A 83 -3.93 9.55 -3.55
C LEU A 83 -2.40 9.58 -3.53
N THR A 84 -1.84 10.67 -3.00
CA THR A 84 -0.42 10.81 -2.71
C THR A 84 -0.15 10.32 -1.30
N ILE A 85 0.78 9.38 -1.16
CA ILE A 85 1.16 8.78 0.11
C ILE A 85 2.54 9.30 0.49
N HIS A 86 2.60 10.05 1.59
CA HIS A 86 3.86 10.50 2.17
C HIS A 86 4.33 9.50 3.22
N TRP A 87 5.35 8.75 2.83
CA TRP A 87 6.20 7.98 3.73
C TRP A 87 7.28 8.88 4.33
N LYS A 88 7.66 8.65 5.58
CA LYS A 88 8.84 9.26 6.20
C LYS A 88 9.94 8.19 6.26
N TYR A 89 10.96 8.28 5.40
CA TYR A 89 12.10 7.35 5.36
C TYR A 89 13.41 8.06 5.00
#